data_AF-A0A7L4Z057-F1
#
_entry.id   AF-A0A7L4Z057-F1
#
_cell.length_a   1.000
_cell.length_b   1.000
_cell.length_c   1.000
_cell.angle_alpha   90.00
_cell.angle_beta   90.00
_cell.angle_gamma   90.00
#
_symmetry.space_group_name_H-M   'P 1'
#
loop_
_entity.id
_entity.type
_entity.pdbx_description
1 polymer ?
#
loop_
_entity_poly.entity_id
_entity_poly.type
_entity_poly.pdbx_seq_one_letter_code
_entity_poly.pdbx_strand_id
1 'polypeptide(L)'
;MNDEKRPTGDELMEGLRKALAADSGWIPALAGPRGPAGVGTGSTLDVLVAQLWKFATAPTTPAHVARPLAHAAEAADAALTTDGATRYDALDAAYACVLQAWQAAAR
;
A
#
# COMPACT_ATOMS: atom_id res chain seq x y z
N MET A 1 8.37 -11.18 -26.89
CA MET A 1 8.77 -10.64 -25.57
C MET A 1 7.89 -9.45 -25.33
N ASN A 2 6.98 -9.50 -24.36
CA ASN A 2 6.16 -8.34 -24.04
C ASN A 2 7.07 -7.33 -23.34
N ASP A 3 7.25 -6.15 -23.94
CA ASP A 3 7.79 -4.98 -23.27
C ASP A 3 6.80 -4.59 -22.15
N GLU A 4 6.91 -5.22 -21.00
CA GLU A 4 6.19 -4.80 -19.80
C GLU A 4 6.77 -3.46 -19.38
N LYS A 5 6.13 -2.38 -19.87
CA LYS A 5 6.43 -1.01 -19.49
C LYS A 5 6.43 -0.92 -17.96
N ARG A 6 7.54 -0.49 -17.38
CA ARG A 6 7.62 -0.23 -15.93
C ARG A 6 6.58 0.81 -15.54
N PRO A 7 5.85 0.61 -14.42
CA PRO A 7 4.91 1.60 -13.93
C PRO A 7 5.66 2.89 -13.58
N THR A 8 5.01 4.01 -13.82
CA THR A 8 5.44 5.35 -13.39
C THR A 8 5.17 5.57 -11.91
N GLY A 9 5.77 6.60 -11.30
CA GLY A 9 5.51 6.95 -9.90
C GLY A 9 4.03 7.20 -9.59
N ASP A 10 3.30 7.82 -10.54
CA ASP A 10 1.85 8.06 -10.40
C ASP A 10 1.05 6.77 -10.47
N GLU A 11 1.44 5.83 -11.34
CA GLU A 11 0.81 4.50 -11.43
C GLU A 11 1.05 3.67 -10.17
N LEU A 12 2.24 3.76 -9.57
CA LEU A 12 2.56 3.14 -8.28
C LEU A 12 1.70 3.72 -7.15
N MET A 13 1.62 5.05 -7.07
CA MET A 13 0.77 5.74 -6.11
C MET A 13 -0.70 5.34 -6.27
N GLU A 14 -1.19 5.27 -7.49
CA GLU A 14 -2.56 4.85 -7.78
C GLU A 14 -2.79 3.38 -7.43
N GLY A 15 -1.80 2.52 -7.62
CA GLY A 15 -1.82 1.14 -7.14
C GLY A 15 -2.00 1.04 -5.63
N LEU A 16 -1.25 1.85 -4.86
CA LEU A 16 -1.39 1.95 -3.41
C LEU A 16 -2.79 2.45 -3.01
N ARG A 17 -3.30 3.49 -3.68
CA ARG A 17 -4.68 4.00 -3.44
C ARG A 17 -5.73 2.93 -3.68
N LYS A 18 -5.63 2.21 -4.80
CA LYS A 18 -6.58 1.15 -5.16
C LYS A 18 -6.58 0.03 -4.13
N ALA A 19 -5.41 -0.39 -3.64
CA ALA A 19 -5.33 -1.40 -2.59
C ALA A 19 -6.02 -0.97 -1.29
N LEU A 20 -5.95 0.33 -0.97
CA LEU A 20 -6.51 0.93 0.24
C LEU A 20 -7.91 1.52 0.06
N ALA A 21 -8.48 1.52 -1.14
CA ALA A 21 -9.73 2.23 -1.43
C ALA A 21 -10.86 1.77 -0.50
N ALA A 22 -11.59 2.72 0.09
CA ALA A 22 -12.62 2.39 1.09
C ALA A 22 -13.70 1.43 0.58
N ASP A 23 -14.12 1.59 -0.68
CA ASP A 23 -15.25 0.84 -1.24
C ASP A 23 -14.84 -0.39 -2.06
N SER A 24 -13.60 -0.46 -2.53
CA SER A 24 -13.14 -1.47 -3.49
C SER A 24 -11.74 -2.04 -3.18
N GLY A 25 -11.09 -1.54 -2.15
CA GLY A 25 -9.75 -1.95 -1.77
C GLY A 25 -9.76 -3.31 -1.09
N TRP A 26 -8.79 -4.14 -1.47
CA TRP A 26 -8.65 -5.47 -0.89
C TRP A 26 -8.17 -5.42 0.56
N ILE A 27 -7.39 -4.39 0.96
CA ILE A 27 -6.88 -4.26 2.33
C ILE A 27 -8.02 -4.00 3.33
N PRO A 28 -8.91 -3.00 3.13
CA PRO A 28 -10.10 -2.85 3.98
C PRO A 28 -11.01 -4.08 3.96
N ALA A 29 -11.22 -4.71 2.79
CA ALA A 29 -12.05 -5.90 2.67
C ALA A 29 -11.50 -7.07 3.50
N LEU A 30 -10.18 -7.24 3.56
CA LEU A 30 -9.52 -8.26 4.38
C LEU A 30 -9.71 -8.01 5.89
N ALA A 31 -9.60 -6.76 6.34
CA ALA A 31 -9.77 -6.41 7.76
C ALA A 31 -11.25 -6.49 8.22
N GLY A 32 -12.18 -6.45 7.27
CA GLY A 32 -13.61 -6.55 7.52
C GLY A 32 -14.22 -5.32 8.19
N PRO A 33 -15.51 -5.36 8.56
CA PRO A 33 -16.28 -4.18 8.99
C PRO A 33 -15.84 -3.59 10.34
N ARG A 34 -15.04 -4.32 11.12
CA ARG A 34 -14.47 -3.86 12.39
C ARG A 34 -13.04 -3.31 12.25
N GLY A 35 -12.45 -3.43 11.05
CA GLY A 35 -11.11 -2.95 10.77
C GLY A 35 -11.07 -1.45 10.49
N PRO A 36 -9.87 -0.88 10.27
CA PRO A 36 -9.71 0.48 9.82
C PRO A 36 -10.47 0.71 8.50
N ALA A 37 -11.03 1.91 8.32
CA ALA A 37 -11.60 2.32 7.04
C ALA A 37 -10.50 2.49 5.99
N GLY A 38 -10.81 2.24 4.72
CA GLY A 38 -9.92 2.58 3.63
C GLY A 38 -9.81 4.09 3.38
N VAL A 39 -9.14 4.45 2.28
CA VAL A 39 -8.91 5.84 1.87
C VAL A 39 -9.89 6.26 0.77
N GLY A 40 -10.12 7.58 0.67
CA GLY A 40 -10.90 8.17 -0.40
C GLY A 40 -10.10 8.37 -1.70
N THR A 41 -10.82 8.62 -2.79
CA THR A 41 -10.23 8.97 -4.08
C THR A 41 -9.31 10.19 -3.96
N GLY A 42 -8.16 10.14 -4.62
CA GLY A 42 -7.20 11.26 -4.65
C GLY A 42 -6.41 11.46 -3.35
N SER A 43 -6.51 10.55 -2.37
CA SER A 43 -5.73 10.63 -1.12
C SER A 43 -4.25 10.83 -1.38
N THR A 44 -3.62 11.71 -0.61
CA THR A 44 -2.20 12.04 -0.71
C THR A 44 -1.33 10.93 -0.10
N LEU A 45 -0.04 10.91 -0.44
CA LEU A 45 0.88 9.85 -0.01
C LEU A 45 0.98 9.75 1.52
N ASP A 46 0.95 10.87 2.24
CA ASP A 46 0.96 10.91 3.71
C ASP A 46 -0.27 10.22 4.32
N VAL A 47 -1.45 10.39 3.70
CA VAL A 47 -2.66 9.68 4.09
C VAL A 47 -2.52 8.17 3.83
N LEU A 48 -1.91 7.78 2.71
CA LEU A 48 -1.67 6.36 2.40
C LEU A 48 -0.72 5.72 3.42
N VAL A 49 0.38 6.40 3.78
CA VAL A 49 1.33 5.94 4.81
C VAL A 49 0.63 5.74 6.15
N ALA A 50 -0.09 6.76 6.61
CA ALA A 50 -0.81 6.68 7.87
C ALA A 50 -1.83 5.52 7.86
N GLN A 51 -2.48 5.29 6.72
CA GLN A 51 -3.47 4.23 6.62
C GLN A 51 -2.84 2.83 6.55
N LEU A 52 -1.71 2.66 5.86
CA LEU A 52 -0.95 1.41 5.87
C LEU A 52 -0.53 1.05 7.30
N TRP A 53 -0.04 2.01 8.09
CA TRP A 53 0.30 1.79 9.50
C TRP A 53 -0.91 1.37 10.35
N LYS A 54 -2.08 2.00 10.14
CA LYS A 54 -3.30 1.58 10.83
C LYS A 54 -3.66 0.14 10.51
N PHE A 55 -3.58 -0.28 9.25
CA PHE A 55 -3.85 -1.67 8.90
C PHE A 55 -2.78 -2.63 9.42
N ALA A 56 -1.51 -2.26 9.35
CA ALA A 56 -0.40 -3.10 9.85
C ALA A 56 -0.47 -3.35 11.36
N THR A 57 -1.03 -2.41 12.13
CA THR A 57 -1.15 -2.50 13.59
C THR A 57 -2.54 -2.95 14.08
N ALA A 58 -3.52 -3.02 13.19
CA ALA A 58 -4.87 -3.41 13.55
C ALA A 58 -4.95 -4.92 13.89
N PRO A 59 -5.60 -5.30 15.01
CA PRO A 59 -5.76 -6.71 15.38
C PRO A 59 -6.68 -7.48 14.42
N THR A 60 -7.47 -6.77 13.61
CA THR A 60 -8.30 -7.35 12.54
C THR A 60 -7.50 -7.76 11.31
N THR A 61 -6.26 -7.29 11.17
CA THR A 61 -5.39 -7.64 10.06
C THR A 61 -4.61 -8.92 10.41
N PRO A 62 -4.64 -9.96 9.54
CA PRO A 62 -3.86 -11.17 9.78
C PRO A 62 -2.36 -10.87 9.91
N ALA A 63 -1.69 -11.48 10.90
CA ALA A 63 -0.29 -11.20 11.22
C ALA A 63 0.69 -11.41 10.04
N HIS A 64 0.40 -12.38 9.16
CA HIS A 64 1.22 -12.66 7.98
C HIS A 64 1.09 -11.57 6.89
N VAL A 65 0.00 -10.78 6.90
CA VAL A 65 -0.22 -9.62 6.02
C VAL A 65 0.28 -8.33 6.68
N ALA A 66 0.12 -8.22 7.99
CA ALA A 66 0.51 -7.06 8.78
C ALA A 66 1.98 -6.65 8.57
N ARG A 67 2.91 -7.61 8.56
CA ARG A 67 4.34 -7.33 8.39
C ARG A 67 4.68 -6.75 7.00
N PRO A 68 4.26 -7.35 5.87
CA PRO A 68 4.39 -6.71 4.56
C PRO A 68 3.75 -5.32 4.48
N LEU A 69 2.59 -5.10 5.12
CA LEU A 69 1.97 -3.77 5.15
C LEU A 69 2.77 -2.75 5.96
N ALA A 70 3.45 -3.16 7.04
CA ALA A 70 4.36 -2.28 7.77
C ALA A 70 5.54 -1.85 6.89
N HIS A 71 6.17 -2.79 6.17
CA HIS A 71 7.24 -2.46 5.23
C HIS A 71 6.77 -1.57 4.07
N ALA A 72 5.53 -1.77 3.60
CA ALA A 72 4.93 -0.86 2.63
C ALA A 72 4.79 0.55 3.19
N ALA A 73 4.38 0.69 4.45
CA ALA A 73 4.26 1.97 5.12
C ALA A 73 5.62 2.66 5.30
N GLU A 74 6.65 1.92 5.73
CA GLU A 74 8.03 2.41 5.87
C GLU A 74 8.59 2.94 4.54
N ALA A 75 8.42 2.18 3.45
CA ALA A 75 8.90 2.58 2.13
C ALA A 75 8.12 3.79 1.57
N ALA A 76 6.80 3.83 1.77
CA ALA A 76 5.98 4.97 1.36
C ALA A 76 6.29 6.24 2.18
N ASP A 77 6.67 6.09 3.46
CA ASP A 77 7.12 7.20 4.31
C ASP A 77 8.46 7.76 3.82
N ALA A 78 9.40 6.89 3.44
CA ALA A 78 10.64 7.32 2.81
C ALA A 78 10.39 8.10 1.49
N ALA A 79 9.36 7.75 0.73
CA ALA A 79 8.96 8.47 -0.47
C ALA A 79 8.40 9.90 -0.21
N LEU A 80 8.03 10.24 1.04
CA LEU A 80 7.60 11.60 1.41
C LEU A 80 8.76 12.58 1.53
N THR A 81 9.95 12.08 1.84
CA THR A 81 11.15 12.90 2.15
C THR A 81 12.21 12.85 1.05
N THR A 82 11.93 12.14 -0.04
CA THR A 82 12.85 11.93 -1.16
C THR A 82 12.29 12.51 -2.44
N ASP A 83 13.17 12.78 -3.40
CA ASP A 83 12.83 13.38 -4.70
C ASP A 83 13.32 12.52 -5.88
N GLY A 84 12.74 12.76 -7.06
CA GLY A 84 13.20 12.18 -8.32
C GLY A 84 13.25 10.64 -8.32
N ALA A 85 14.39 10.07 -8.71
CA ALA A 85 14.58 8.62 -8.81
C ALA A 85 14.47 7.91 -7.44
N THR A 86 14.96 8.52 -6.36
CA THR A 86 14.88 7.93 -5.03
C THR A 86 13.44 7.84 -4.54
N ARG A 87 12.61 8.85 -4.86
CA ARG A 87 11.18 8.81 -4.59
C ARG A 87 10.48 7.69 -5.35
N TYR A 88 10.86 7.51 -6.63
CA TYR A 88 10.33 6.42 -7.44
C TYR A 88 10.67 5.05 -6.86
N ASP A 89 11.94 4.81 -6.52
CA ASP A 89 12.39 3.53 -5.96
C ASP A 89 11.69 3.21 -4.63
N ALA A 90 11.47 4.24 -3.79
CA ALA A 90 10.73 4.10 -2.54
C ALA A 90 9.24 3.76 -2.77
N LEU A 91 8.60 4.37 -3.77
CA LEU A 91 7.22 4.03 -4.16
C LEU A 91 7.12 2.63 -4.76
N ASP A 92 8.10 2.21 -5.56
CA ASP A 92 8.15 0.88 -6.15
C ASP A 92 8.30 -0.19 -5.07
N ALA A 93 9.19 0.04 -4.10
CA ALA A 93 9.35 -0.82 -2.93
C ALA A 93 8.07 -0.90 -2.08
N ALA A 94 7.38 0.22 -1.87
CA ALA A 94 6.11 0.25 -1.15
C ALA A 94 5.04 -0.59 -1.86
N TYR A 95 4.92 -0.42 -3.18
CA TYR A 95 3.97 -1.18 -3.99
C TYR A 95 4.29 -2.68 -4.03
N ALA A 96 5.58 -3.04 -4.15
CA ALA A 96 6.03 -4.42 -4.08
C ALA A 96 5.66 -5.09 -2.74
N CYS A 97 5.81 -4.37 -1.62
CA CYS A 97 5.40 -4.85 -0.30
C CYS A 97 3.87 -5.05 -0.20
N VAL A 98 3.07 -4.19 -0.82
CA VAL A 98 1.61 -4.39 -0.93
C VAL A 98 1.27 -5.63 -1.75
N LEU A 99 1.98 -5.90 -2.85
CA LEU A 99 1.78 -7.14 -3.63
C LEU A 99 2.18 -8.39 -2.85
N GLN A 100 3.26 -8.33 -2.06
CA GLN A 100 3.64 -9.41 -1.15
C GLN A 100 2.55 -9.64 -0.09
N ALA A 101 1.98 -8.56 0.46
CA ALA A 101 0.87 -8.63 1.40
C ALA A 101 -0.35 -9.33 0.78
N TRP A 102 -0.68 -8.98 -0.47
CA TRP A 102 -1.78 -9.60 -1.22
C TRP A 102 -1.54 -11.09 -1.49
N GLN A 103 -0.33 -11.46 -1.92
CA GLN A 103 0.05 -12.87 -2.12
C GLN A 103 0.01 -13.67 -0.82
N ALA A 104 0.39 -13.06 0.31
CA ALA A 104 0.31 -13.69 1.61
C ALA A 104 -1.14 -13.92 2.06
N ALA A 105 -2.06 -12.99 1.73
CA ALA A 105 -3.48 -13.10 2.04
C ALA A 105 -4.22 -14.15 1.20
N ALA A 106 -3.71 -14.46 0.00
CA ALA A 106 -4.29 -15.44 -0.92
C ALA A 106 -3.89 -16.90 -0.62
N ARG A 107 -3.10 -17.13 0.42
CA ARG A 107 -2.63 -18.46 0.87
C ARG A 107 -3.44 -18.94 2.06
#